data_AF-A0A3D5RKV3-F1
#
_entry.id   AF-A0A3D5RKV3-F1
#
_cell.length_a   1.000
_cell.length_b   1.000
_cell.length_c   1.000
_cell.angle_alpha   90.00
_cell.angle_beta   90.00
_cell.angle_gamma   90.00
#
_symmetry.space_group_name_H-M   'P 1'
#
loop_
_entity.id
_entity.type
_entity.pdbx_description
1 polymer ?
#
loop_
_entity_poly.entity_id
_entity_poly.type
_entity_poly.pdbx_seq_one_letter_code
_entity_poly.pdbx_strand_id
1 'polypeptide(L)'
;MEVETKKAIFTSDQIIIKKRKQNIVIPLDKVDRMLYAKFTIKNYFALIAYGKYGPGGLYIHLKEKINNKKMYCFYIKYENIIKVPKNIYKKISFFGSEIPMGSTDPWY
;
A
#
# COMPACT_ATOMS: atom_id res chain seq x y z
N MET A 1 7.19 3.77 -17.56
CA MET A 1 7.27 4.90 -16.60
C MET A 1 7.66 4.31 -15.26
N GLU A 2 8.71 4.86 -14.65
CA GLU A 2 9.23 4.41 -13.35
C GLU A 2 9.02 5.54 -12.33
N VAL A 3 8.62 5.18 -11.11
CA VAL A 3 8.51 6.13 -10.00
C VAL A 3 9.35 5.63 -8.84
N GLU A 4 10.40 6.38 -8.55
CA GLU A 4 11.28 6.11 -7.42
C GLU A 4 10.90 6.95 -6.21
N THR A 5 10.92 6.32 -5.04
CA THR A 5 10.75 6.97 -3.74
C THR A 5 11.88 6.55 -2.79
N LYS A 6 11.92 7.20 -1.62
CA LYS A 6 12.86 6.85 -0.55
C LYS A 6 12.75 5.38 -0.10
N LYS A 7 11.57 4.76 -0.21
CA LYS A 7 11.28 3.42 0.34
C LYS A 7 10.94 2.38 -0.69
N ALA A 8 10.55 2.77 -1.90
CA ALA A 8 10.20 1.83 -2.96
C ALA A 8 10.41 2.41 -4.36
N ILE A 9 10.59 1.52 -5.34
CA ILE A 9 10.57 1.82 -6.78
C ILE A 9 9.34 1.12 -7.36
N PHE A 10 8.54 1.85 -8.12
CA PHE A 10 7.37 1.36 -8.81
C PHE A 10 7.65 1.35 -10.31
N THR A 11 7.60 0.16 -10.90
CA THR A 11 7.72 -0.05 -12.34
C THR A 11 6.37 -0.52 -12.88
N SER A 12 6.27 -0.81 -14.18
CA SER A 12 5.02 -1.35 -14.73
C SER A 12 4.70 -2.74 -14.20
N ASP A 13 5.67 -3.57 -13.91
CA ASP A 13 5.50 -5.00 -13.68
C ASP A 13 5.85 -5.44 -12.25
N GLN A 14 6.53 -4.59 -11.49
CA GLN A 14 6.97 -4.92 -10.13
C GLN A 14 7.06 -3.71 -9.21
N ILE A 15 7.04 -4.01 -7.90
CA ILE A 15 7.29 -3.08 -6.81
C ILE A 15 8.54 -3.53 -6.09
N ILE A 16 9.55 -2.67 -6.03
CA ILE A 16 10.81 -2.95 -5.32
C ILE A 16 10.81 -2.18 -4.02
N ILE A 17 10.73 -2.86 -2.87
CA ILE A 17 10.83 -2.22 -1.56
C ILE A 17 12.30 -2.16 -1.14
N LYS A 18 12.80 -0.94 -0.94
CA LYS A 18 14.16 -0.69 -0.46
C LYS A 18 14.29 -1.05 1.01
N LYS A 19 15.19 -1.99 1.32
CA LYS A 19 15.58 -2.34 2.70
C LYS A 19 17.09 -2.27 2.84
N ARG A 20 17.56 -2.07 4.07
CA ARG A 20 18.99 -1.95 4.37
C ARG A 20 19.80 -3.19 3.99
N LYS A 21 19.26 -4.39 4.21
CA LYS A 21 19.96 -5.67 3.95
C LYS A 21 19.77 -6.15 2.52
N GLN A 22 18.52 -6.24 2.06
CA GLN A 22 18.19 -6.77 0.74
C GLN A 22 16.89 -6.16 0.25
N ASN A 23 16.90 -5.62 -0.97
CA ASN A 23 15.68 -5.14 -1.61
C ASN A 23 14.70 -6.29 -1.82
N ILE A 24 13.41 -6.00 -1.63
CA ILE A 24 12.35 -6.97 -1.81
C ILE A 24 11.68 -6.67 -3.14
N VAL A 25 11.84 -7.56 -4.10
CA VAL A 25 11.20 -7.46 -5.41
C VAL A 25 9.85 -8.18 -5.35
N ILE A 26 8.78 -7.46 -5.65
CA ILE A 26 7.40 -7.97 -5.63
C ILE A 26 6.85 -7.84 -7.05
N PRO A 27 6.77 -8.94 -7.81
CA PRO A 27 6.07 -8.97 -9.09
C PRO A 27 4.58 -8.61 -8.92
N LEU A 28 4.02 -7.82 -9.85
CA LEU A 28 2.66 -7.30 -9.77
C LEU A 28 1.59 -8.39 -9.93
N ASP A 29 1.90 -9.47 -10.64
CA ASP A 29 1.06 -10.67 -10.77
C ASP A 29 0.87 -11.42 -9.44
N LYS A 30 1.88 -11.35 -8.55
CA LYS A 30 1.86 -11.91 -7.19
C LYS A 30 1.17 -11.00 -6.17
N VAL A 31 0.87 -9.75 -6.52
CA VAL A 31 0.07 -8.84 -5.69
C VAL A 31 -1.40 -9.27 -5.74
N ASP A 32 -1.97 -9.53 -4.56
CA ASP A 32 -3.40 -9.78 -4.39
C ASP A 32 -4.15 -8.45 -4.42
N ARG A 33 -3.83 -7.58 -3.47
CA ARG A 33 -4.48 -6.27 -3.28
C ARG A 33 -3.54 -5.27 -2.62
N MET A 34 -3.81 -3.98 -2.81
CA MET A 34 -3.09 -2.89 -2.18
C MET A 34 -4.03 -1.89 -1.52
N LEU A 35 -3.68 -1.43 -0.32
CA LEU A 35 -4.43 -0.40 0.41
C LEU A 35 -3.50 0.75 0.75
N TYR A 36 -3.91 1.96 0.38
CA TYR A 36 -3.27 3.18 0.84
C TYR A 36 -4.12 3.83 1.92
N ALA A 37 -3.55 3.95 3.13
CA ALA A 37 -4.17 4.67 4.23
C ALA A 37 -3.98 6.18 4.05
N LYS A 38 -4.81 6.82 3.21
CA LYS A 38 -4.66 8.26 2.90
C LYS A 38 -4.74 9.10 4.18
N PHE A 39 -3.74 9.96 4.39
CA PHE A 39 -3.69 10.89 5.52
C PHE A 39 -4.75 11.99 5.31
N THR A 40 -5.89 11.86 5.99
CA THR A 40 -6.93 12.90 6.11
C THR A 40 -7.33 13.01 7.58
N ILE A 41 -7.84 14.15 8.04
CA ILE A 41 -8.24 14.34 9.46
C ILE A 41 -9.26 13.28 9.89
N LYS A 42 -10.26 13.00 9.05
CA LYS A 42 -11.27 11.95 9.30
C LYS A 42 -10.63 10.56 9.39
N ASN A 43 -9.73 10.24 8.46
CA ASN A 43 -9.03 8.96 8.48
C ASN A 43 -8.07 8.84 9.65
N TYR A 44 -7.46 9.93 10.12
CA TYR A 44 -6.52 9.91 11.23
C TYR A 44 -7.19 9.42 12.52
N PHE A 45 -8.35 9.97 12.87
CA PHE A 45 -9.12 9.50 14.03
C PHE A 45 -9.63 8.07 13.86
N ALA A 46 -10.13 7.71 12.67
CA ALA A 46 -10.55 6.35 12.39
C ALA A 46 -9.40 5.34 12.52
N LEU A 47 -8.25 5.63 11.91
CA LEU A 47 -7.06 4.77 11.94
C LEU A 47 -6.52 4.58 13.37
N ILE A 48 -6.55 5.63 14.19
CA ILE A 48 -6.20 5.54 15.62
C ILE A 48 -7.20 4.66 16.38
N ALA A 49 -8.50 4.83 16.14
CA ALA A 49 -9.54 4.03 16.81
C ALA A 49 -9.47 2.53 16.44
N TYR A 50 -9.10 2.20 15.20
CA TYR A 50 -9.04 0.81 14.72
C TYR A 50 -7.68 0.14 14.88
N GLY A 51 -6.60 0.89 15.14
CA GLY A 51 -5.25 0.40 15.51
C GLY A 51 -4.50 -0.46 14.46
N LYS A 52 -5.13 -0.83 13.35
CA LYS A 52 -4.61 -1.81 12.39
C LYS A 52 -3.81 -1.20 11.24
N TYR A 53 -4.02 0.09 10.95
CA TYR A 53 -3.39 0.79 9.84
C TYR A 53 -2.88 2.18 10.27
N GLY A 54 -1.70 2.56 9.79
CA GLY A 54 -1.05 3.83 10.04
C GLY A 54 -1.25 4.78 8.86
N PRO A 55 -1.57 6.06 9.12
CA PRO A 55 -1.84 7.01 8.06
C PRO A 55 -0.56 7.27 7.23
N GLY A 56 -0.71 7.32 5.91
CA GLY A 56 0.36 7.38 4.91
C GLY A 56 1.01 6.03 4.57
N GLY A 57 0.53 4.92 5.15
CA GLY A 57 1.02 3.58 4.85
C GLY A 57 0.43 3.02 3.55
N LEU A 58 1.29 2.48 2.69
CA LEU A 58 0.90 1.59 1.59
C LEU A 58 1.10 0.14 2.04
N TYR A 59 0.00 -0.60 2.07
CA TYR A 59 -0.09 -1.99 2.46
C TYR A 59 -0.24 -2.84 1.20
N ILE A 60 0.67 -3.79 1.00
CA ILE A 60 0.71 -4.67 -0.17
C ILE A 60 0.50 -6.10 0.33
N HIS A 61 -0.64 -6.69 -0.02
CA HIS A 61 -0.96 -8.08 0.26
C HIS A 61 -0.62 -8.94 -0.95
N LEU A 62 -0.05 -10.11 -0.67
CA LEU A 62 0.45 -11.03 -1.69
C LEU A 62 -0.41 -12.29 -1.74
N LYS A 63 -0.57 -12.83 -2.95
CA LYS A 63 -1.25 -14.12 -3.17
C LYS A 63 -0.47 -15.26 -2.50
N GLU A 64 0.85 -15.20 -2.59
CA GLU A 64 1.80 -16.17 -2.05
C GLU A 64 2.84 -15.50 -1.15
N LYS A 65 3.53 -16.28 -0.31
CA LYS A 65 4.60 -15.74 0.54
C LYS A 65 5.81 -15.35 -0.31
N ILE A 66 6.27 -14.12 -0.19
CA ILE A 66 7.59 -13.69 -0.66
C ILE A 66 8.43 -13.43 0.59
N ASN A 67 9.64 -14.00 0.65
CA ASN A 67 10.54 -13.86 1.80
C ASN A 67 9.86 -14.15 3.16
N ASN A 68 9.09 -15.25 3.20
CA ASN A 68 8.25 -15.72 4.32
C ASN A 68 7.18 -14.74 4.84
N LYS A 69 6.82 -13.71 4.06
CA LYS A 69 5.77 -12.74 4.39
C LYS A 69 4.67 -12.75 3.34
N LYS A 70 3.40 -12.63 3.78
CA LYS A 70 2.24 -12.42 2.90
C LYS A 70 1.83 -10.95 2.76
N MET A 71 2.46 -10.06 3.52
CA MET A 71 2.14 -8.64 3.51
C MET A 71 3.39 -7.80 3.77
N TYR A 72 3.48 -6.70 3.04
CA TYR A 72 4.48 -5.66 3.25
C TYR A 72 3.80 -4.31 3.44
N CYS A 73 4.39 -3.48 4.28
CA CYS A 73 3.95 -2.10 4.47
C CYS A 73 5.15 -1.15 4.50
N PHE A 74 4.99 0.03 3.91
CA PHE A 74 5.88 1.16 4.07
C PHE A 74 5.13 2.48 3.88
N TYR A 75 5.68 3.55 4.48
CA TYR A 75 5.11 4.88 4.36
C TYR A 75 5.57 5.59 3.08
N ILE A 76 4.62 6.22 2.40
CA ILE A 76 4.81 6.93 1.14
C ILE A 76 3.85 8.13 1.06
N LYS A 77 4.36 9.27 0.57
CA LYS A 77 3.54 10.47 0.36
C LYS A 77 2.49 10.24 -0.72
N TYR A 78 1.29 10.80 -0.51
CA TYR A 78 0.18 10.68 -1.46
C TYR A 78 0.54 11.22 -2.86
N GLU A 79 1.31 12.31 -2.94
CA GLU A 79 1.82 12.88 -4.19
C GLU A 79 2.65 11.89 -5.04
N ASN A 80 3.32 10.94 -4.39
CA ASN A 80 4.06 9.89 -5.10
C ASN A 80 3.13 8.75 -5.52
N ILE A 81 2.10 8.45 -4.71
CA ILE A 81 1.08 7.45 -5.05
C ILE A 81 0.35 7.83 -6.33
N ILE A 82 -0.06 9.09 -6.50
CA ILE A 82 -0.77 9.53 -7.71
C ILE A 82 0.11 9.50 -8.98
N LYS A 83 1.43 9.43 -8.83
CA LYS A 83 2.39 9.37 -9.94
C LYS A 83 2.74 7.95 -10.36
N VAL A 84 2.43 6.93 -9.54
CA VAL A 84 2.82 5.54 -9.85
C VAL A 84 2.19 5.07 -11.17
N PRO A 85 2.80 4.08 -11.84
CA PRO A 85 2.26 3.52 -13.08
C PRO A 85 0.78 3.14 -12.95
N LYS A 86 -0.01 3.45 -14.00
CA LYS A 86 -1.48 3.34 -13.98
C LYS A 86 -1.98 1.94 -13.59
N ASN A 87 -1.28 0.90 -13.97
CA ASN A 87 -1.62 -0.49 -13.66
C ASN A 87 -1.43 -0.85 -12.19
N ILE A 88 -0.46 -0.24 -11.51
CA ILE A 88 -0.30 -0.30 -10.06
C ILE A 88 -1.37 0.56 -9.40
N TYR A 89 -1.54 1.82 -9.85
CA TYR A 89 -2.48 2.77 -9.25
C TYR A 89 -3.91 2.22 -9.19
N LYS A 90 -4.39 1.60 -10.28
CA LYS A 90 -5.72 0.98 -10.37
C LYS A 90 -5.96 -0.16 -9.36
N LYS A 91 -4.90 -0.77 -8.83
CA LYS A 91 -4.97 -1.86 -7.84
C LYS A 91 -4.90 -1.35 -6.39
N ILE A 92 -4.76 -0.04 -6.18
CA ILE A 92 -4.69 0.57 -4.85
C ILE A 92 -6.09 1.03 -4.44
N SER A 93 -6.63 0.39 -3.41
CA SER A 93 -7.80 0.87 -2.67
C SER A 93 -7.38 1.98 -1.69
N PHE A 94 -8.26 2.95 -1.44
CA PHE A 94 -7.98 4.07 -0.53
C PHE A 94 -8.83 3.95 0.74
N PHE A 95 -8.17 3.86 1.89
CA PHE A 95 -8.85 3.76 3.18
C PHE A 95 -9.80 4.95 3.39
N GLY A 96 -11.03 4.67 3.82
CA GLY A 96 -12.05 5.67 4.14
C GLY A 96 -12.81 6.24 2.95
N SER A 97 -12.60 5.74 1.72
CA SER A 97 -13.44 6.11 0.59
C SER A 97 -14.75 5.31 0.51
N GLU A 98 -14.79 4.08 1.08
CA GLU A 98 -15.93 3.16 0.95
C GLU A 98 -16.27 2.36 2.22
N ILE A 99 -15.59 2.59 3.36
CA ILE A 99 -15.82 1.78 4.57
C ILE A 99 -17.24 2.06 5.12
N PRO A 100 -18.16 1.09 5.12
CA PRO A 100 -19.47 1.25 5.75
C PRO A 100 -19.26 1.48 7.25
N MET A 101 -20.00 2.43 7.84
CA MET A 101 -19.99 2.62 9.30
C MET A 101 -20.28 1.27 9.98
N GLY A 102 -19.33 0.78 10.80
CA GLY A 102 -19.44 -0.49 11.52
C GLY A 102 -18.57 -1.62 10.98
N SER A 103 -17.94 -1.49 9.80
CA SER A 103 -16.97 -2.48 9.33
C SER A 103 -15.59 -2.25 9.96
N THR A 104 -15.02 -3.31 10.54
CA THR A 104 -13.63 -3.33 11.05
C THR A 104 -12.61 -3.74 9.97
N ASP A 105 -13.11 -4.10 8.79
CA ASP A 105 -12.28 -4.49 7.67
C ASP A 105 -12.37 -3.42 6.56
N PRO A 106 -11.27 -2.70 6.26
CA PRO A 106 -11.25 -1.69 5.20
C PRO A 106 -11.34 -2.26 3.79
N TRP A 107 -11.59 -3.57 3.68
CA TRP A 107 -11.76 -4.32 2.44
C TRP A 107 -13.22 -4.73 2.18
N TYR A 108 -14.20 -4.22 2.95
CA TYR A 108 -15.62 -4.23 2.57
C TYR A 108 -15.93 -3.13 1.58
#